data_AF-A0A7J4K191-F1
#
_entry.id   AF-A0A7J4K191-F1
#
_cell.length_a   1.000
_cell.length_b   1.000
_cell.length_c   1.000
_cell.angle_alpha   90.00
_cell.angle_beta   90.00
_cell.angle_gamma   90.00
#
_symmetry.space_group_name_H-M   'P 1'
#
loop_
_entity.id
_entity.type
_entity.pdbx_description
1 polymer ?
#
loop_
_entity_poly.entity_id
_entity_poly.type
_entity_poly.pdbx_seq_one_letter_code
_entity_poly.pdbx_strand_id
1 'polypeptide(L)' 'MNCTVCSLCGKPIEAYDIALNNLLIDTDHSVDICQQCIDAFTAWQGKRLSKLFPTKTMKKRYGNEQVTSR' A
#
# COMPACT_ATOMS: atom_id res chain seq x y z
N MET A 1 -5.63 -19.06 -17.75
CA MET A 1 -4.82 -18.03 -17.06
C MET A 1 -5.75 -17.41 -16.02
N ASN A 2 -5.57 -17.75 -14.75
CA ASN A 2 -6.40 -17.18 -13.69
C ASN A 2 -5.82 -15.80 -13.38
N CYS A 3 -6.52 -14.74 -13.80
CA CYS A 3 -6.14 -13.38 -13.46
C CYS A 3 -6.59 -13.11 -12.03
N THR A 4 -5.66 -13.15 -11.08
CA THR A 4 -5.92 -12.72 -9.70
C THR A 4 -6.24 -11.23 -9.69
N VAL A 5 -7.30 -10.84 -9.00
CA VAL A 5 -7.82 -9.47 -8.96
C VAL A 5 -7.49 -8.84 -7.61
N CYS A 6 -7.07 -7.57 -7.62
CA CYS A 6 -6.81 -6.83 -6.40
C CYS A 6 -8.11 -6.61 -5.61
N SER A 7 -8.13 -7.04 -4.35
CA SER A 7 -9.29 -6.93 -3.45
C SER A 7 -9.65 -5.48 -3.09
N LEU A 8 -8.73 -4.53 -3.28
CA LEU A 8 -8.96 -3.11 -2.99
C LEU A 8 -9.46 -2.30 -4.19
N CYS A 9 -8.88 -2.49 -5.38
CA CYS A 9 -9.20 -1.67 -6.55
C CYS A 9 -9.93 -2.41 -7.67
N GLY A 10 -10.13 -3.74 -7.53
CA GLY A 10 -10.84 -4.56 -8.51
C GLY A 10 -10.12 -4.75 -9.85
N LYS A 11 -8.88 -4.27 -9.98
CA LYS A 11 -8.07 -4.42 -11.20
C LYS A 11 -7.28 -5.74 -11.18
N PRO A 12 -7.00 -6.34 -12.35
CA PRO A 12 -6.09 -7.47 -12.46
C PRO A 12 -4.71 -7.14 -11.85
N ILE A 13 -4.10 -8.11 -11.18
CA ILE A 13 -2.74 -7.99 -10.68
C ILE A 13 -1.78 -8.42 -11.79
N GLU A 14 -1.00 -7.48 -12.29
CA GLU A 14 0.11 -7.77 -13.20
C GLU A 14 1.27 -8.40 -12.43
N ALA A 15 1.88 -9.44 -12.98
CA ALA A 15 3.03 -10.15 -12.39
C ALA A 15 2.79 -10.58 -10.92
N TYR A 16 1.68 -11.28 -10.66
CA TYR A 16 1.33 -11.77 -9.33
C TYR A 16 2.47 -12.57 -8.68
N ASP A 17 2.85 -12.15 -7.49
CA ASP A 17 3.77 -12.84 -6.59
C ASP A 17 3.11 -12.94 -5.21
N ILE A 18 2.92 -14.18 -4.72
CA ILE A 18 2.29 -14.44 -3.42
C ILE A 18 3.01 -13.75 -2.26
N ALA A 19 4.35 -13.61 -2.31
CA ALA A 19 5.12 -12.99 -1.25
C ALA A 19 4.96 -11.47 -1.20
N LEU A 20 4.53 -10.85 -2.31
CA LEU A 20 4.37 -9.39 -2.43
C LEU A 20 2.91 -8.96 -2.45
N ASN A 21 2.01 -9.80 -2.94
CA ASN A 21 0.61 -9.44 -3.17
C ASN A 21 -0.35 -10.01 -2.12
N ASN A 22 -0.02 -11.14 -1.48
CA ASN A 22 -0.92 -11.73 -0.50
C ASN A 22 -0.74 -11.04 0.87
N LEU A 23 -1.85 -10.54 1.41
CA LEU A 23 -1.92 -10.00 2.76
C LEU A 23 -2.78 -10.91 3.63
N LEU A 24 -2.15 -11.54 4.62
CA LEU A 24 -2.85 -12.29 5.67
C LEU A 24 -3.43 -11.32 6.70
N ILE A 25 -4.75 -11.36 6.88
CA ILE A 25 -5.47 -10.51 7.83
C ILE A 25 -5.56 -11.21 9.19
N ASP A 26 -5.88 -12.50 9.19
CA ASP A 26 -5.93 -13.37 10.37
C ASP A 26 -5.66 -14.84 9.97
N THR A 27 -6.00 -15.81 10.83
CA THR A 27 -5.74 -17.24 10.59
C THR A 27 -6.42 -17.80 9.35
N ASP A 28 -7.57 -17.23 8.96
CA ASP A 28 -8.44 -17.82 7.94
C ASP A 28 -8.70 -16.85 6.77
N HIS A 29 -8.37 -15.57 6.93
CA HIS A 29 -8.60 -14.54 5.92
C HIS A 29 -7.28 -14.03 5.34
N SER A 30 -7.13 -14.19 4.02
CA SER A 30 -6.11 -13.52 3.23
C SER A 30 -6.73 -12.85 2.02
N VAL A 31 -6.08 -11.80 1.53
CA VAL A 31 -6.51 -11.04 0.35
C VAL A 31 -5.33 -10.73 -0.55
N ASP A 32 -5.56 -10.71 -1.86
CA ASP A 32 -4.55 -10.30 -2.82
C ASP A 32 -4.69 -8.83 -3.16
N ILE A 33 -3.58 -8.09 -3.08
CA ILE A 33 -3.52 -6.65 -3.27
C ILE A 33 -2.42 -6.33 -4.28
N CYS A 34 -2.71 -5.51 -5.28
CA CYS A 34 -1.71 -5.09 -6.25
C CYS A 34 -0.68 -4.12 -5.63
N GLN A 35 0.52 -4.08 -6.21
CA GLN A 35 1.62 -3.24 -5.72
C GLN A 35 1.22 -1.75 -5.59
N GLN A 36 0.48 -1.22 -6.56
CA GLN A 36 0.02 0.18 -6.54
C GLN A 36 -0.82 0.51 -5.30
N CYS A 37 -1.69 -0.42 -4.86
CA CYS A 37 -2.50 -0.22 -3.66
C CYS A 37 -1.66 -0.33 -2.38
N ILE A 38 -0.69 -1.24 -2.35
CA ILE A 38 0.27 -1.38 -1.23
C ILE A 38 1.09 -0.11 -1.07
N ASP A 39 1.58 0.46 -2.17
CA ASP A 39 2.37 1.69 -2.17
C ASP A 39 1.54 2.87 -1.67
N ALA A 40 0.30 3.00 -2.15
CA ALA A 40 -0.63 4.05 -1.71
C ALA A 40 -0.92 3.95 -0.20
N PHE A 41 -1.17 2.75 0.31
CA PHE A 41 -1.38 2.51 1.74
C PHE A 41 -0.13 2.86 2.56
N THR A 42 1.04 2.41 2.12
CA THR A 42 2.32 2.67 2.80
C THR A 42 2.63 4.17 2.84
N ALA A 43 2.37 4.89 1.75
CA ALA A 43 2.54 6.34 1.70
C ALA A 43 1.59 7.07 2.67
N TRP A 44 0.32 6.66 2.72
CA TRP A 44 -0.66 7.20 3.67
C TRP A 44 -0.23 6.95 5.13
N GLN A 45 0.17 5.72 5.46
CA GLN A 45 0.63 5.38 6.80
C GLN A 45 1.89 6.15 7.17
N GLY A 46 2.86 6.24 6.27
CA GLY A 46 4.10 7.01 6.46
C GLY A 46 3.84 8.49 6.75
N LYS A 47 2.88 9.11 6.06
CA LYS A 47 2.45 10.49 6.33
C LYS A 47 1.79 10.64 7.71
N ARG A 48 1.00 9.66 8.17
CA ARG A 48 0.43 9.67 9.52
C ARG A 48 1.52 9.55 10.58
N LEU A 49 2.44 8.59 10.39
CA LEU A 49 3.56 8.37 11.30
C LEU A 49 4.50 9.59 11.36
N SER A 50 4.74 10.29 10.26
CA SER A 50 5.59 11.49 10.27
C SER A 50 4.97 12.67 11.04
N LYS A 51 3.64 12.74 11.12
CA LYS A 51 2.93 13.72 11.97
C LYS A 51 3.02 13.36 13.45
N LEU A 52 2.86 12.09 13.79
CA LEU A 52 2.94 11.61 15.18
C LEU A 52 4.39 11.62 15.72
N PHE A 53 5.35 11.26 14.87
CA PHE A 53 6.76 11.11 15.21
C PHE A 53 7.62 11.96 14.24
N PRO A 54 7.72 13.28 14.47
CA PRO A 54 8.30 14.23 13.53
C PRO A 54 9.84 14.24 13.52
N THR A 55 10.47 13.06 13.39
CA THR A 55 11.92 12.92 13.28
C THR A 55 12.43 13.48 11.95
N LYS A 56 13.70 13.89 11.89
CA LYS A 56 14.34 14.38 10.65
C LYS A 56 14.18 13.38 9.50
N THR A 57 14.37 12.09 9.78
CA THR A 57 14.23 11.01 8.80
C THR A 57 12.80 10.87 8.29
N MET A 58 11.80 10.91 9.18
CA MET A 58 10.39 10.79 8.78
C MET A 58 9.91 11.99 7.98
N LYS A 59 10.32 13.21 8.36
CA LYS A 59 10.03 14.43 7.59
C LYS A 59 10.65 14.39 6.20
N LYS A 60 11.91 13.95 6.09
CA LYS A 60 12.56 13.80 4.77
C LYS A 60 11.84 12.78 3.89
N ARG A 61 11.37 11.66 4.46
CA ARG A 61 10.78 10.55 3.70
C ARG A 61 9.30 10.76 3.35
N TYR A 62 8.53 11.42 4.21
CA TYR A 62 7.08 11.54 4.08
C TYR A 62 6.53 12.96 4.25
N GLY A 63 7.39 13.97 4.41
CA GLY A 63 6.99 15.36 4.68
C GLY A 63 6.78 16.24 3.44
N ASN A 64 7.05 15.73 2.23
CA ASN A 64 6.72 16.48 1.01
C ASN A 64 5.26 16.24 0.62
N GLU A 65 4.44 17.26 0.81
CA GLU A 65 3.12 17.37 0.18
C GLU A 65 3.28 17.57 -1.33
N GLN A 66 3.12 16.49 -2.10
CA GLN A 66 2.43 16.65 -3.38
C GLN A 66 0.95 16.39 -3.11
N VAL A 67 0.23 17.48 -2.84
CA VAL A 67 -1.21 17.56 -3.03
C VAL A 67 -1.44 17.46 -4.54
N THR A 68 -1.72 16.27 -5.07
CA THR A 68 -2.43 16.19 -6.34
C THR A 68 -3.91 16.39 -6.02
N SER A 69 -4.34 17.65 -6.05
CA SER A 69 -5.74 17.96 -6.29
C SER A 69 -6.06 17.52 -7.71
N ARG A 70 -7.06 16.65 -7.88
CA ARG A 70 -8.14 16.76 -8.87
C ARG A 70 -9.04 15.55 -8.74
#